data_AF-A0A0Q0MKN1-F1
#
_entry.id   AF-A0A0Q0MKN1-F1
#
_cell.length_a   1.000
_cell.length_b   1.000
_cell.length_c   1.000
_cell.angle_alpha   90.00
_cell.angle_beta   90.00
_cell.angle_gamma   90.00
#
_symmetry.space_group_name_H-M   'P 1'
#
loop_
_entity.id
_entity.type
_entity.pdbx_description
1 polymer ?
#
loop_
_entity_poly.entity_id
_entity_poly.type
_entity_poly.pdbx_seq_one_letter_code
_entity_poly.pdbx_strand_id
1 'polypeptide(L)'
;MQNMLINFCHVTGWLLVVLSFLLIGFSKFKHAEFKLKLFSFLKIILVYQVTVSVWQWFIIGNIVTNHQWLLLLSQILCSAICYLSVQRRKSKSRPSLDSFSMD
;
A
#
# COMPACT_ATOMS: atom_id res chain seq x y z
N MET A 1 13.38 -5.11 26.60
CA MET A 1 13.77 -4.74 25.23
C MET A 1 12.67 -5.01 24.19
N GLN A 2 11.96 -6.14 24.27
CA GLN A 2 10.86 -6.49 23.33
C GLN A 2 9.78 -5.41 23.17
N ASN A 3 9.28 -4.83 24.27
CA ASN A 3 8.25 -3.78 24.20
C ASN A 3 8.73 -2.48 23.52
N MET A 4 10.01 -2.13 23.64
CA MET A 4 10.59 -0.99 22.90
C MET A 4 10.60 -1.25 21.39
N LEU A 5 10.99 -2.47 20.99
CA LEU A 5 10.99 -2.89 19.58
C LEU A 5 9.58 -2.88 18.98
N ILE A 6 8.59 -3.38 19.72
CA ILE A 6 7.18 -3.38 19.30
C ILE A 6 6.68 -1.95 19.11
N ASN A 7 6.94 -1.05 20.07
CA ASN A 7 6.55 0.36 19.96
C ASN A 7 7.23 1.06 18.79
N PHE A 8 8.52 0.79 18.54
CA PHE A 8 9.25 1.33 17.41
C PHE A 8 8.67 0.85 16.06
N CYS A 9 8.35 -0.44 15.95
CA CYS A 9 7.67 -1.00 14.77
C CYS A 9 6.29 -0.37 14.54
N HIS A 10 5.56 -0.07 15.62
CA HIS A 10 4.26 0.59 15.53
C HIS A 10 4.38 2.04 15.03
N VAL A 11 5.29 2.83 15.60
CA VAL A 11 5.52 4.23 15.18
C VAL A 11 5.99 4.30 13.72
N THR A 12 6.93 3.44 13.34
CA THR A 12 7.41 3.36 11.94
C THR A 12 6.30 2.90 10.98
N GLY A 13 5.43 1.97 11.41
CA GLY A 13 4.25 1.55 10.63
C GLY A 13 3.31 2.71 10.33
N TRP A 14 2.96 3.53 11.33
CA TRP A 14 2.10 4.71 11.14
C TRP A 14 2.76 5.77 10.25
N LEU A 15 4.06 6.03 10.42
CA LEU A 15 4.81 6.94 9.54
C LEU A 15 4.75 6.48 8.08
N LEU A 16 4.92 5.19 7.82
CA LEU A 16 4.84 4.62 6.47
C LEU A 16 3.44 4.75 5.85
N VAL A 17 2.37 4.63 6.65
CA VAL A 17 0.99 4.86 6.19
C VAL A 17 0.78 6.32 5.82
N VAL A 18 1.19 7.26 6.67
CA VAL A 18 1.06 8.70 6.40
C VAL A 18 1.84 9.07 5.13
N LEU A 19 3.06 8.55 4.98
CA LEU A 19 3.87 8.74 3.78
C LEU A 19 3.17 8.16 2.54
N SER A 20 2.56 6.98 2.66
CA SER A 20 1.79 6.34 1.59
C SER A 20 0.63 7.22 1.12
N PHE A 21 -0.13 7.80 2.05
CA PHE A 21 -1.22 8.74 1.73
C PHE A 21 -0.71 10.00 1.00
N LEU A 22 0.36 10.61 1.49
CA LEU A 22 0.97 11.79 0.86
C LEU A 22 1.42 11.47 -0.58
N LEU A 23 2.11 10.35 -0.76
CA LEU A 23 2.59 9.91 -2.06
C LEU A 23 1.43 9.64 -3.03
N ILE A 24 0.35 9.01 -2.57
CA ILE A 24 -0.88 8.79 -3.37
C ILE A 24 -1.46 10.13 -3.82
N GLY A 25 -1.54 11.12 -2.91
CA GLY A 25 -1.98 12.48 -3.20
C GLY A 25 -1.14 13.16 -4.28
N PHE A 26 0.19 13.11 -4.16
CA PHE A 26 1.11 13.63 -5.18
C PHE A 26 1.01 12.87 -6.51
N SER A 27 0.68 11.57 -6.49
CA SER A 27 0.54 10.77 -7.72
C SER A 27 -0.61 11.25 -8.62
N LYS A 28 -1.60 11.96 -8.06
CA LYS A 28 -2.70 12.55 -8.85
C LYS A 28 -2.16 13.54 -9.89
N PHE A 29 -1.07 14.23 -9.57
CA PHE A 29 -0.48 15.29 -10.40
C PHE A 29 0.65 14.82 -11.33
N LYS A 30 1.20 13.61 -11.13
CA LYS A 30 2.45 13.16 -11.81
C LYS A 30 2.25 12.02 -12.83
N HIS A 31 3.25 11.85 -13.71
CA HIS A 31 3.30 10.91 -14.86
C HIS A 31 3.12 9.43 -14.47
N ALA A 32 2.80 8.59 -15.47
CA ALA A 32 2.50 7.16 -15.31
C ALA A 32 3.65 6.34 -14.69
N GLU A 33 4.91 6.68 -14.98
CA GLU A 33 6.07 6.01 -14.40
C GLU A 33 6.17 6.18 -12.89
N PHE A 34 5.80 7.36 -12.38
CA PHE A 34 5.78 7.63 -10.94
C PHE A 34 4.77 6.72 -10.24
N LYS A 35 3.62 6.45 -10.86
CA LYS A 35 2.60 5.55 -10.31
C LYS A 35 3.06 4.10 -10.24
N LEU A 36 3.84 3.63 -11.23
CA LEU A 36 4.40 2.28 -11.22
C LEU A 36 5.45 2.12 -10.10
N LYS A 37 6.35 3.09 -9.96
CA LYS A 37 7.35 3.10 -8.85
C LYS A 37 6.66 3.16 -7.49
N LEU A 38 5.63 3.98 -7.35
CA LEU A 38 4.84 4.12 -6.13
C LEU A 38 4.07 2.83 -5.79
N PHE A 39 3.53 2.13 -6.79
CA PHE A 39 2.89 0.83 -6.57
C PHE A 39 3.89 -0.23 -6.07
N SER A 40 5.09 -0.28 -6.65
CA SER A 40 6.16 -1.18 -6.17
C SER A 40 6.54 -0.87 -4.71
N PHE A 41 6.69 0.42 -4.38
CA PHE A 41 6.98 0.88 -3.02
C PHE A 41 5.88 0.48 -2.02
N LEU A 42 4.60 0.68 -2.36
CA LEU A 42 3.48 0.27 -1.52
C LEU A 42 3.44 -1.24 -1.28
N LYS A 43 3.77 -2.06 -2.29
CA LYS A 43 3.88 -3.51 -2.13
C LYS A 43 4.95 -3.90 -1.12
N ILE A 44 6.11 -3.27 -1.17
CA ILE A 44 7.21 -3.54 -0.21
C ILE A 44 6.77 -3.20 1.21
N ILE A 45 6.12 -2.05 1.40
CA ILE A 45 5.59 -1.65 2.72
C ILE A 45 4.52 -2.64 3.21
N LEU A 46 3.64 -3.12 2.32
CA LEU A 46 2.63 -4.09 2.69
C LEU A 46 3.25 -5.42 3.15
N VAL A 47 4.29 -5.91 2.47
CA VAL A 47 5.05 -7.09 2.91
C VAL A 47 5.71 -6.85 4.27
N TYR A 48 6.29 -5.67 4.48
CA TYR A 48 6.85 -5.29 5.78
C TYR A 48 5.79 -5.30 6.90
N GLN A 49 4.62 -4.69 6.69
CA GLN A 49 3.57 -4.69 7.70
C GLN A 49 3.02 -6.10 7.99
N VAL A 50 2.88 -6.94 6.96
CA VAL A 50 2.44 -8.34 7.14
C VAL A 50 3.46 -9.14 7.95
N THR A 51 4.75 -9.02 7.62
CA THR A 51 5.82 -9.73 8.36
C THR A 51 5.90 -9.29 9.81
N VAL A 52 5.80 -7.99 10.10
CA VAL A 52 5.75 -7.46 11.47
C VAL A 52 4.52 -7.96 12.24
N SER A 53 3.35 -7.99 11.61
CA SER A 53 2.13 -8.50 12.24
C SER A 53 2.20 -10.00 12.54
N VAL A 54 2.76 -10.81 11.64
CA VAL A 54 2.99 -12.23 11.89
C VAL A 54 3.99 -12.42 13.03
N TRP A 55 5.10 -11.68 13.02
CA TRP A 55 6.10 -11.71 14.09
C TRP A 55 5.51 -11.36 15.45
N GLN A 56 4.67 -10.32 15.50
CA GLN A 56 4.02 -9.90 16.74
C GLN A 56 3.00 -10.94 17.24
N TRP A 57 2.30 -11.63 16.33
CA TRP A 57 1.40 -12.72 16.66
C TRP A 57 2.15 -13.89 17.32
N PHE A 58 3.32 -14.27 16.80
CA PHE A 58 4.17 -15.31 17.39
C PHE A 58 4.69 -14.94 18.79
N ILE A 59 4.98 -13.67 19.05
CA ILE A 59 5.55 -13.23 20.34
C ILE A 59 4.48 -13.11 21.43
N ILE A 60 3.36 -12.46 21.12
CA ILE A 60 2.37 -12.05 22.13
C ILE A 60 1.23 -13.07 22.24
N GLY A 61 0.99 -13.89 21.21
CA GLY A 61 -0.06 -14.91 21.17
C GLY A 61 -1.49 -14.37 21.19
N ASN A 62 -1.66 -13.08 21.49
CA ASN A 62 -2.96 -12.44 21.65
C ASN A 62 -3.09 -11.23 20.70
N ILE A 63 -4.23 -11.17 20.01
CA ILE A 63 -4.58 -10.25 18.92
C ILE A 63 -4.93 -8.83 19.45
N VAL A 64 -4.52 -8.49 20.68
CA VAL A 64 -5.05 -7.33 21.45
C VAL A 64 -4.35 -6.03 21.11
N THR A 65 -4.19 -5.74 19.83
CA THR A 65 -3.88 -4.39 19.36
C THR A 65 -4.83 -4.07 18.22
N ASN A 66 -6.04 -3.61 18.56
CA ASN A 66 -7.03 -3.05 17.63
C ASN A 66 -6.38 -2.11 16.58
N HIS A 67 -5.35 -1.37 17.00
CA HIS A 67 -4.56 -0.46 16.17
C HIS A 67 -3.77 -1.13 15.04
N GLN A 68 -3.41 -2.40 15.17
CA GLN A 68 -2.58 -3.12 14.22
C GLN A 68 -3.38 -3.67 13.04
N TRP A 69 -4.62 -4.09 13.30
CA TRP A 69 -5.60 -4.36 12.25
C TRP A 69 -5.96 -3.08 11.48
N LEU A 70 -6.10 -1.95 12.17
CA LEU A 70 -6.32 -0.65 11.53
C LEU A 70 -5.15 -0.25 10.63
N LEU A 71 -3.91 -0.45 11.08
CA LEU A 71 -2.70 -0.26 10.26
C LEU A 71 -2.75 -1.11 8.99
N LEU A 72 -2.99 -2.42 9.12
CA LEU A 72 -3.08 -3.34 7.98
C LEU A 72 -4.20 -2.94 7.01
N LEU A 73 -5.41 -2.66 7.52
CA LEU A 73 -6.55 -2.24 6.71
C LEU A 73 -6.24 -0.93 5.96
N SER A 74 -5.63 0.05 6.63
CA SER A 74 -5.26 1.32 6.00
C SER A 74 -4.24 1.13 4.87
N GLN A 75 -3.28 0.21 5.04
CA GLN A 75 -2.27 -0.10 4.04
C GLN A 75 -2.84 -0.88 2.86
N ILE A 76 -3.76 -1.81 3.11
CA ILE A 76 -4.50 -2.54 2.07
C ILE A 76 -5.35 -1.55 1.25
N LEU A 77 -6.07 -0.64 1.90
CA LEU A 77 -6.85 0.39 1.22
C LEU A 77 -5.96 1.30 0.37
N CYS A 78 -4.81 1.75 0.89
CA CYS A 78 -3.84 2.52 0.12
C CYS A 78 -3.36 1.77 -1.12
N SER A 79 -3.04 0.48 -0.96
CA SER A 79 -2.57 -0.39 -2.04
C SER A 79 -3.67 -0.62 -3.09
N ALA A 80 -4.92 -0.82 -2.66
CA ALA A 80 -6.07 -1.00 -3.54
C ALA A 80 -6.41 0.26 -4.32
N ILE A 81 -6.39 1.44 -3.68
CA ILE A 81 -6.59 2.74 -4.34
C ILE A 81 -5.50 2.96 -5.41
N CYS A 82 -4.24 2.64 -5.09
CA CYS A 82 -3.16 2.74 -6.05
C CYS A 82 -3.33 1.75 -7.22
N TYR A 83 -3.71 0.50 -6.94
CA TYR A 83 -3.98 -0.52 -7.95
C TYR A 83 -5.09 -0.10 -8.92
N LEU A 84 -6.24 0.33 -8.41
CA LEU A 84 -7.35 0.81 -9.22
C LEU A 84 -6.95 2.04 -10.06
N SER A 85 -6.13 2.93 -9.50
CA SER A 85 -5.60 4.10 -10.21
C SER A 85 -4.68 3.72 -11.38
N VAL A 86 -3.89 2.65 -11.24
CA VAL A 86 -3.05 2.11 -12.32
C VAL A 86 -3.91 1.37 -13.35
N GLN A 87 -4.87 0.55 -12.90
CA GLN A 87 -5.74 -0.25 -13.77
C GLN A 87 -6.64 0.63 -14.66
N ARG A 88 -7.19 1.74 -14.12
CA ARG A 88 -7.95 2.73 -14.91
C ARG A 88 -7.12 3.40 -16.01
N ARG A 89 -5.80 3.58 -15.80
CA ARG A 89 -4.92 4.11 -16.86
C ARG A 89 -4.58 3.05 -17.90
N LYS A 90 -4.37 1.79 -17.49
CA LYS A 90 -4.17 0.66 -18.42
C LYS A 90 -5.41 0.40 -19.28
N SER A 91 -6.62 0.55 -18.74
CA SER A 91 -7.85 0.43 -19.55
C SER A 91 -8.00 1.58 -20.54
N LYS A 92 -7.61 2.81 -20.16
CA LYS A 92 -7.63 3.98 -21.06
C LYS A 92 -6.55 3.93 -22.14
N SER A 93 -5.44 3.21 -21.92
CA SER A 93 -4.37 3.05 -22.91
C SER A 93 -4.53 1.81 -23.80
N ARG A 94 -5.51 0.94 -23.53
CA ARG A 94 -5.86 -0.11 -24.50
C ARG A 94 -6.59 0.59 -25.64
N PRO A 95 -6.11 0.48 -26.90
CA PRO A 95 -6.93 0.87 -28.03
C PRO A 95 -8.23 0.05 -27.91
N SER A 96 -9.36 0.74 -27.85
CA SER A 96 -10.66 0.11 -27.99
C SER A 96 -10.64 -0.70 -29.29
N LEU A 97 -11.10 -1.95 -29.25
CA LEU A 97 -11.23 -2.80 -30.44
C LEU A 97 -12.06 -2.13 -31.56
N ASP A 98 -12.84 -1.10 -31.23
CA ASP A 98 -13.53 -0.23 -32.18
C ASP A 98 -12.59 0.60 -33.09
N SER A 99 -11.30 0.72 -32.76
CA SER A 99 -10.31 1.38 -33.63
C SER A 99 -9.64 0.43 -34.63
N PHE A 100 -9.96 -0.86 -34.58
CA PHE A 100 -9.39 -1.88 -35.47
C PHE A 100 -10.39 -2.38 -36.53
N SER A 101 -11.56 -1.76 -36.64
CA SER A 101 -12.57 -2.11 -37.66
C SER A 101 -12.62 -1.14 -38.85
N MET A 102 -11.52 -0.48 -39.18
CA MET A 102 -11.33 0.13 -40.50
C MET A 102 -10.05 -0.44 -41.09
N ASP A 103 -10.16 -1.67 -41.56
CA ASP A 103 -9.79 -2.14 -42.90
C ASP A 103 -10.23 -3.61 -43.06
#